data_AF-A0A959Y5F7-F1
#
_entry.id   AF-A0A959Y5F7-F1
#
_cell.length_a   1.000
_cell.length_b   1.000
_cell.length_c   1.000
_cell.angle_alpha   90.00
_cell.angle_beta   90.00
_cell.angle_gamma   90.00
#
_symmetry.space_group_name_H-M   'P 1'
#
loop_
_entity.id
_entity.type
_entity.pdbx_description
1 polymer ?
#
loop_
_entity_poly.entity_id
_entity_poly.type
_entity_poly.pdbx_seq_one_letter_code
_entity_poly.pdbx_strand_id
1 'polypeptide(L)'
;MYNRKVAELRASADRLAASERESAWREMARQVAHEIKNPLTPMKLGLQHFERTWDPDAPDAGPRLQRFTAGMVQQIDALSTIASEFSSFAQMPRAQATDLDLREVVRAAVDVYHGHPQVRFTAELPEPLPVHADREHLLRVFNNLLLNALQAIPEEREGLVEVHGRVQEGRAVVSVTDNGTGISEADRERIFRPNFTTKGSGTGLGLAMV
;
A
#
# COMPACT_ATOMS: atom_id res chain seq x y z
N MET A 1 -32.45 34.30 2.61
CA MET A 1 -31.60 34.15 3.82
C MET A 1 -31.12 32.72 4.05
N TYR A 2 -31.96 31.70 3.83
CA TYR A 2 -31.60 30.27 3.99
C TYR A 2 -30.47 29.80 3.06
N ASN A 3 -30.55 30.08 1.75
CA ASN A 3 -29.54 29.67 0.76
C ASN A 3 -28.14 30.28 1.01
N ARG A 4 -28.09 31.47 1.63
CA ARG A 4 -26.83 32.13 1.99
C ARG A 4 -26.15 31.46 3.18
N LYS A 5 -26.93 31.07 4.20
CA LYS A 5 -26.42 30.31 5.36
C LYS A 5 -25.96 28.90 4.96
N VAL A 6 -26.65 28.24 4.02
CA VAL A 6 -26.22 26.94 3.49
C VAL A 6 -24.92 27.05 2.69
N ALA A 7 -24.76 28.12 1.89
CA ALA A 7 -23.50 28.37 1.17
C ALA A 7 -22.34 28.73 2.11
N GLU A 8 -22.58 29.52 3.16
CA GLU A 8 -21.58 29.85 4.19
C GLU A 8 -21.17 28.60 5.00
N LEU A 9 -22.12 27.72 5.34
CA LEU A 9 -21.84 26.44 6.00
C LEU A 9 -21.00 25.51 5.12
N ARG A 10 -21.35 25.36 3.84
CA ARG A 10 -20.54 24.59 2.87
C ARG A 10 -19.13 25.16 2.74
N ALA A 11 -19.00 26.47 2.54
CA ALA A 11 -17.70 27.13 2.43
C ALA A 11 -16.86 27.05 3.72
N SER A 12 -17.49 26.95 4.89
CA SER A 12 -16.78 26.70 6.15
C SER A 12 -16.35 25.24 6.28
N ALA A 13 -17.21 24.29 5.91
CA ALA A 13 -16.90 22.86 5.89
C ALA A 13 -15.77 22.55 4.89
N ASP A 14 -15.79 23.17 3.71
CA ASP A 14 -14.76 23.02 2.68
C ASP A 14 -13.41 23.59 3.16
N ARG A 15 -13.42 24.74 3.86
CA ARG A 15 -12.21 25.34 4.45
C ARG A 15 -11.64 24.51 5.60
N LEU A 16 -12.51 23.96 6.46
CA LEU A 16 -12.11 23.04 7.52
C LEU A 16 -11.49 21.77 6.93
N ALA A 17 -12.16 21.13 5.97
CA ALA A 17 -11.65 19.95 5.28
C ALA A 17 -10.33 20.22 4.54
N ALA A 18 -10.17 21.42 3.94
CA ALA A 18 -8.91 21.82 3.32
C ALA A 18 -7.78 22.00 4.34
N SER A 19 -8.06 22.65 5.48
CA SER A 19 -7.11 22.85 6.57
C SER A 19 -6.70 21.55 7.25
N GLU A 20 -7.64 20.64 7.48
CA GLU A 20 -7.38 19.31 8.03
C GLU A 20 -6.51 18.49 7.08
N ARG A 21 -6.81 18.52 5.78
CA ARG A 21 -5.96 17.88 4.75
C ARG A 21 -4.56 18.47 4.69
N GLU A 22 -4.41 19.79 4.78
CA GLU A 22 -3.09 20.43 4.75
C GLU A 22 -2.25 20.05 5.98
N SER A 23 -2.87 19.98 7.16
CA SER A 23 -2.19 19.53 8.38
C SER A 23 -1.74 18.08 8.27
N ALA A 24 -2.63 17.19 7.83
CA ALA A 24 -2.32 15.78 7.58
C ALA A 24 -1.20 15.62 6.53
N TRP A 25 -1.21 16.46 5.49
CA TRP A 25 -0.17 16.51 4.46
C TRP A 25 1.20 16.87 5.03
N ARG A 26 1.29 17.92 5.87
CA ARG A 26 2.56 18.34 6.47
C ARG A 26 3.13 17.30 7.43
N GLU A 27 2.26 16.65 8.19
CA GLU A 27 2.65 15.58 9.10
C GLU A 27 3.19 14.37 8.32
N MET A 28 2.47 13.94 7.29
CA MET A 28 2.90 12.84 6.42
C MET A 28 4.22 13.16 5.69
N ALA A 29 4.38 14.36 5.13
CA ALA A 29 5.61 14.75 4.46
C ALA A 29 6.84 14.71 5.40
N ARG A 30 6.67 15.13 6.65
CA ARG A 30 7.72 15.02 7.68
C ARG A 30 8.07 13.55 7.95
N GLN A 31 7.07 12.69 7.97
CA GLN A 31 7.26 11.26 8.23
C GLN A 31 7.92 10.54 7.06
N VAL A 32 7.52 10.82 5.81
CA VAL A 32 8.20 10.28 4.63
C VAL A 32 9.67 10.70 4.61
N ALA A 33 9.97 11.95 4.96
CA ALA A 33 11.36 12.39 5.10
C ALA A 33 12.12 11.64 6.20
N HIS A 34 11.45 11.22 7.27
CA HIS A 34 12.04 10.39 8.32
C HIS A 34 12.26 8.95 7.82
N GLU A 35 11.24 8.33 7.23
CA GLU A 35 11.28 6.96 6.71
C GLU A 35 12.26 6.81 5.55
N ILE A 36 12.49 7.83 4.72
CA ILE A 36 13.55 7.80 3.69
C ILE A 36 14.95 7.85 4.33
N LYS A 37 15.13 8.58 5.44
CA LYS A 37 16.42 8.65 6.15
C LYS A 37 16.80 7.31 6.82
N ASN A 38 15.80 6.54 7.26
CA ASN A 38 15.96 5.27 7.95
C ASN A 38 16.77 4.23 7.15
N PRO A 39 16.50 3.96 5.85
CA PRO A 39 17.32 3.06 5.03
C PRO A 39 18.56 3.75 4.45
N LEU A 40 18.53 5.06 4.16
CA LEU A 40 19.68 5.78 3.59
C LEU A 40 20.90 5.83 4.52
N THR A 41 20.68 6.03 5.81
CA THR A 41 21.76 6.11 6.81
C THR A 41 22.54 4.80 6.94
N PRO A 42 21.91 3.64 7.21
CA PRO A 42 22.59 2.36 7.28
C PRO A 42 23.14 1.90 5.93
N MET A 43 22.50 2.22 4.79
CA MET A 43 23.10 1.96 3.47
C MET A 43 24.45 2.68 3.31
N LYS A 44 24.50 3.97 3.63
CA LYS A 44 25.74 4.75 3.57
C LYS A 44 26.81 4.20 4.49
N LEU A 45 26.47 3.92 5.75
CA LEU A 45 27.41 3.38 6.73
C LEU A 45 27.89 1.98 6.34
N GLY A 46 26.98 1.13 5.84
CA GLY A 46 27.29 -0.20 5.36
C GLY A 46 28.24 -0.17 4.16
N LEU A 47 28.00 0.71 3.19
CA LEU A 47 28.88 0.89 2.04
C LEU A 47 30.27 1.39 2.45
N GLN A 48 30.34 2.40 3.33
CA GLN A 48 31.61 2.91 3.87
C GLN A 48 32.38 1.84 4.66
N HIS A 49 31.66 1.02 5.43
CA HIS A 49 32.27 -0.08 6.16
C HIS A 49 32.77 -1.17 5.21
N PHE A 50 31.97 -1.54 4.21
CA PHE A 50 32.33 -2.51 3.18
C PHE A 50 33.60 -2.07 2.45
N GLU A 51 33.66 -0.82 1.98
CA GLU A 51 34.84 -0.25 1.31
C GLU A 51 36.11 -0.36 2.17
N ARG A 52 36.03 -0.06 3.46
CA ARG A 52 37.20 -0.11 4.38
C ARG A 52 37.70 -1.52 4.69
N THR A 53 36.82 -2.50 4.57
CA THR A 53 37.07 -3.86 5.08
C THR A 53 37.02 -4.91 3.96
N TRP A 54 36.82 -4.47 2.72
CA TRP A 54 36.79 -5.33 1.55
C TRP A 54 38.21 -5.79 1.21
N ASP A 55 38.34 -7.11 1.05
CA ASP A 55 39.55 -7.76 0.60
C ASP A 55 39.13 -8.81 -0.45
N PRO A 56 39.48 -8.63 -1.73
CA PRO A 56 39.09 -9.57 -2.79
C PRO A 56 39.78 -10.94 -2.65
N ASP A 57 40.90 -11.01 -1.94
CA ASP A 57 41.66 -12.25 -1.74
C ASP A 57 41.20 -13.02 -0.48
N ALA A 58 40.27 -12.45 0.30
CA ALA A 58 39.71 -13.10 1.47
C ALA A 58 38.92 -14.38 1.09
N PRO A 59 39.05 -15.48 1.86
CA PRO A 59 38.34 -16.74 1.56
C PRO A 59 36.81 -16.59 1.51
N ASP A 60 36.25 -15.58 2.18
CA ASP A 60 34.82 -15.30 2.24
C ASP A 60 34.37 -14.11 1.38
N ALA A 61 35.23 -13.56 0.52
CA ALA A 61 34.95 -12.38 -0.30
C ALA A 61 33.65 -12.52 -1.11
N GLY A 62 33.46 -13.65 -1.81
CA GLY A 62 32.25 -13.94 -2.58
C GLY A 62 30.97 -13.94 -1.73
N PRO A 63 30.86 -14.82 -0.72
CA PRO A 63 29.70 -14.84 0.20
C PRO A 63 29.43 -13.51 0.90
N ARG A 64 30.48 -12.74 1.20
CA ARG A 64 30.36 -11.44 1.86
C ARG A 64 29.84 -10.35 0.92
N LEU A 65 30.32 -10.32 -0.33
CA LEU A 65 29.77 -9.46 -1.38
C LEU A 65 28.28 -9.76 -1.61
N GLN A 66 27.91 -11.04 -1.73
CA GLN A 66 26.53 -11.44 -1.98
C GLN A 66 25.59 -10.99 -0.85
N ARG A 67 25.99 -11.16 0.41
CA ARG A 67 25.23 -10.67 1.58
C ARG A 67 25.10 -9.15 1.58
N PHE A 68 26.18 -8.44 1.28
CA PHE A 68 26.17 -6.98 1.20
C PHE A 68 25.21 -6.49 0.10
N THR A 69 25.31 -7.03 -1.12
CA THR A 69 24.45 -6.64 -2.24
C THR A 69 22.98 -6.98 -1.98
N ALA A 70 22.68 -8.14 -1.39
CA ALA A 70 21.32 -8.52 -1.02
C ALA A 70 20.72 -7.53 -0.01
N GLY A 71 21.50 -7.15 1.01
CA GLY A 71 21.08 -6.14 1.99
C GLY A 71 20.81 -4.77 1.34
N MET A 72 21.64 -4.33 0.39
CA MET A 72 21.43 -3.07 -0.32
C MET A 72 20.16 -3.08 -1.19
N VAL A 73 19.92 -4.18 -1.91
CA VAL A 73 18.68 -4.35 -2.70
C VAL A 73 17.45 -4.25 -1.80
N GLN A 74 17.44 -4.92 -0.65
CA GLN A 74 16.32 -4.82 0.30
C GLN A 74 16.06 -3.38 0.78
N GLN A 75 17.10 -2.60 1.03
CA GLN A 75 16.96 -1.20 1.44
C GLN A 75 16.45 -0.30 0.30
N ILE A 76 16.82 -0.60 -0.95
CA ILE A 76 16.32 0.11 -2.14
C ILE A 76 14.84 -0.23 -2.39
N ASP A 77 14.43 -1.49 -2.19
CA ASP A 77 13.04 -1.91 -2.29
C ASP A 77 12.17 -1.22 -1.22
N ALA A 78 12.69 -1.08 0.00
CA ALA A 78 12.03 -0.32 1.07
C ALA A 78 11.86 1.16 0.69
N LEU A 79 12.89 1.82 0.14
CA LEU A 79 12.79 3.19 -0.38
C LEU A 79 11.78 3.31 -1.51
N SER A 80 11.75 2.34 -2.42
CA SER A 80 10.81 2.32 -3.55
C SER A 80 9.38 2.17 -3.07
N THR A 81 9.15 1.40 -2.01
CA THR A 81 7.85 1.28 -1.33
C THR A 81 7.42 2.62 -0.74
N ILE A 82 8.29 3.27 0.04
CA ILE A 82 7.99 4.60 0.63
C ILE A 82 7.72 5.65 -0.46
N ALA A 83 8.51 5.67 -1.53
CA ALA A 83 8.32 6.60 -2.64
C ALA A 83 7.01 6.33 -3.39
N SER A 84 6.65 5.06 -3.59
CA SER A 84 5.38 4.68 -4.18
C SER A 84 4.24 5.15 -3.28
N GLU A 85 4.27 4.84 -1.99
CA GLU A 85 3.26 5.30 -1.03
C GLU A 85 3.12 6.83 -1.01
N PHE A 86 4.23 7.57 -0.99
CA PHE A 86 4.21 9.03 -1.02
C PHE A 86 3.68 9.60 -2.35
N SER A 87 4.19 9.13 -3.50
CA SER A 87 3.73 9.57 -4.82
C SER A 87 2.24 9.37 -4.97
N SER A 88 1.74 8.30 -4.38
CA SER A 88 0.37 7.88 -4.47
C SER A 88 -0.58 8.74 -3.60
N PHE A 89 -0.05 9.43 -2.59
CA PHE A 89 -0.77 10.49 -1.86
C PHE A 89 -0.60 11.87 -2.53
N ALA A 90 0.57 12.14 -3.12
CA ALA A 90 0.90 13.39 -3.80
C ALA A 90 0.20 13.56 -5.15
N GLN A 91 -0.06 12.44 -5.82
CA GLN A 91 -0.90 12.37 -6.99
C GLN A 91 -2.37 12.51 -6.56
N MET A 92 -2.85 13.76 -6.52
CA MET A 92 -4.18 14.11 -7.01
C MET A 92 -4.08 14.63 -8.45
N PRO A 93 -3.70 13.82 -9.47
CA PRO A 93 -4.10 14.13 -10.82
C PRO A 93 -5.63 14.15 -10.82
N ARG A 94 -6.23 14.96 -11.71
CA ARG A 94 -7.68 14.86 -11.92
C ARG A 94 -7.98 13.41 -12.30
N ALA A 95 -8.68 12.69 -11.41
CA ALA A 95 -9.16 11.35 -11.69
C ALA A 95 -9.88 11.37 -13.03
N GLN A 96 -9.44 10.53 -13.96
CA GLN A 96 -10.08 10.38 -15.26
C GLN A 96 -11.07 9.25 -15.13
N ALA A 97 -12.21 9.56 -14.52
CA ALA A 97 -13.27 8.59 -14.38
C ALA A 97 -13.82 8.21 -15.75
N THR A 98 -13.82 6.91 -16.03
CA THR A 98 -14.37 6.32 -17.25
C THR A 98 -15.26 5.15 -16.87
N ASP A 99 -16.20 4.81 -17.76
CA ASP A 99 -17.00 3.60 -17.59
C ASP A 99 -16.12 2.39 -17.88
N LEU A 100 -16.00 1.49 -16.90
CA LEU A 100 -15.17 0.30 -16.99
C LEU A 100 -15.81 -0.88 -16.24
N ASP A 101 -15.41 -2.09 -16.60
CA ASP A 101 -15.76 -3.29 -15.85
C ASP A 101 -14.70 -3.56 -14.78
N LEU A 102 -15.10 -3.45 -13.52
CA LEU A 102 -14.21 -3.61 -12.36
C LEU A 102 -13.52 -4.98 -12.36
N ARG A 103 -14.10 -5.99 -13.01
CA ARG A 103 -13.49 -7.31 -13.14
C ARG A 103 -12.12 -7.27 -13.80
N GLU A 104 -11.93 -6.43 -14.81
CA GLU A 104 -10.67 -6.35 -15.54
C GLU A 104 -9.56 -5.81 -14.64
N VAL A 105 -9.90 -4.84 -13.78
CA VAL A 105 -8.96 -4.25 -12.82
C VAL A 105 -8.61 -5.26 -11.73
N VAL A 106 -9.60 -5.95 -11.17
CA VAL A 106 -9.39 -6.95 -10.11
C VAL A 106 -8.54 -8.10 -10.64
N ARG A 107 -8.82 -8.62 -11.85
CA ARG A 107 -8.02 -9.68 -12.46
C ARG A 107 -6.58 -9.25 -12.67
N ALA A 108 -6.37 -8.05 -13.24
CA ALA A 108 -5.03 -7.51 -13.42
C ALA A 108 -4.25 -7.39 -12.09
N ALA A 109 -4.91 -7.01 -11.00
CA ALA A 109 -4.29 -6.95 -9.68
C ALA A 109 -3.95 -8.35 -9.13
N VAL A 110 -4.85 -9.32 -9.28
CA VAL A 110 -4.64 -10.71 -8.83
C VAL A 110 -3.53 -11.39 -9.63
N ASP A 111 -3.44 -11.13 -10.95
CA ASP A 111 -2.45 -11.72 -11.84
C ASP A 111 -1.00 -11.40 -11.42
N VAL A 112 -0.76 -10.27 -10.77
CA VAL A 112 0.56 -9.91 -10.21
C VAL A 112 1.07 -10.94 -9.21
N TYR A 113 0.16 -11.60 -8.49
CA TYR A 113 0.47 -12.59 -7.45
C TYR A 113 0.33 -14.04 -7.94
N HIS A 114 0.07 -14.24 -9.24
CA HIS A 114 -0.06 -15.57 -9.82
C HIS A 114 1.27 -16.33 -9.69
N GLY A 115 1.22 -17.55 -9.14
CA GLY A 115 2.42 -18.38 -8.94
C GLY A 115 3.21 -18.10 -7.67
N HIS A 116 2.66 -17.32 -6.71
CA HIS A 116 3.27 -17.18 -5.39
C HIS A 116 3.45 -18.56 -4.72
N PRO A 117 4.65 -18.88 -4.18
CA PRO A 117 5.01 -20.26 -3.82
C PRO A 117 4.21 -20.84 -2.64
N GLN A 118 3.73 -19.98 -1.74
CA GLN A 118 3.09 -20.40 -0.47
C GLN A 118 1.64 -19.93 -0.32
N VAL A 119 1.15 -19.08 -1.23
CA VAL A 119 -0.17 -18.44 -1.10
C VAL A 119 -0.93 -18.59 -2.41
N ARG A 120 -2.14 -19.14 -2.32
CA ARG A 120 -3.05 -19.27 -3.45
C ARG A 120 -3.96 -18.05 -3.53
N PHE A 121 -3.96 -17.40 -4.69
CA PHE A 121 -4.88 -16.32 -5.01
C PHE A 121 -5.99 -16.84 -5.91
N THR A 122 -7.25 -16.59 -5.57
CA THR A 122 -8.42 -16.94 -6.39
C THR A 122 -9.28 -15.70 -6.63
N ALA A 123 -9.94 -15.64 -7.80
CA ALA A 123 -10.85 -14.55 -8.15
C ALA A 123 -12.13 -15.11 -8.77
N GLU A 124 -13.24 -14.97 -8.05
CA GLU A 124 -14.58 -15.36 -8.49
C GLU A 124 -15.41 -14.11 -8.82
N LEU A 125 -15.49 -13.83 -10.12
CA LEU A 125 -16.10 -12.62 -10.68
C LEU A 125 -17.07 -13.00 -11.81
N PRO A 126 -18.22 -13.64 -11.48
CA PRO A 126 -19.07 -14.30 -12.46
C PRO A 126 -19.78 -13.33 -13.42
N GLU A 127 -20.18 -12.15 -12.93
CA GLU A 127 -20.97 -11.17 -13.67
C GLU A 127 -20.20 -9.86 -13.88
N PRO A 128 -20.45 -9.10 -14.98
CA PRO A 128 -19.90 -7.76 -15.16
C PRO A 128 -20.14 -6.84 -13.97
N LEU A 129 -19.13 -6.06 -13.59
CA LEU A 129 -19.17 -5.12 -12.47
C LEU A 129 -18.96 -3.69 -13.00
N PRO A 130 -19.96 -3.09 -13.66
CA PRO A 130 -19.81 -1.77 -14.27
C PRO A 130 -19.63 -0.69 -13.18
N VAL A 131 -18.61 0.14 -13.35
CA VAL A 131 -18.33 1.28 -12.47
C VAL A 131 -17.88 2.49 -13.30
N HIS A 132 -18.08 3.69 -12.75
CA HIS A 132 -17.55 4.94 -13.30
C HIS A 132 -16.40 5.42 -12.42
N ALA A 133 -15.16 5.11 -12.80
CA ALA A 133 -14.00 5.28 -11.92
C ALA A 133 -12.70 5.44 -12.71
N ASP A 134 -11.64 5.85 -12.00
CA ASP A 134 -10.29 5.89 -12.55
C ASP A 134 -9.64 4.50 -12.40
N ARG A 135 -9.23 3.92 -13.53
CA ARG A 135 -8.68 2.56 -13.60
C ARG A 135 -7.43 2.40 -12.75
N GLU A 136 -6.52 3.37 -12.79
CA GLU A 136 -5.23 3.30 -12.11
C GLU A 136 -5.41 3.44 -10.60
N HIS A 137 -6.34 4.29 -10.17
CA HIS A 137 -6.70 4.39 -8.75
C HIS A 137 -7.29 3.08 -8.22
N LEU A 138 -8.22 2.46 -8.95
CA LEU A 138 -8.79 1.17 -8.55
C LEU A 138 -7.75 0.06 -8.53
N LEU A 139 -6.88 0.00 -9.54
CA LEU A 139 -5.80 -0.99 -9.61
C LEU A 139 -4.89 -0.89 -8.38
N ARG A 140 -4.56 0.33 -7.97
CA ARG A 140 -3.78 0.58 -6.76
C ARG A 140 -4.50 0.17 -5.48
N VAL A 141 -5.80 0.46 -5.36
CA VAL A 141 -6.62 0.01 -4.23
C VAL A 141 -6.54 -1.52 -4.08
N PHE A 142 -6.78 -2.26 -5.16
CA PHE A 142 -6.73 -3.73 -5.11
C PHE A 142 -5.32 -4.25 -4.84
N ASN A 143 -4.28 -3.67 -5.44
CA ASN A 143 -2.90 -4.06 -5.14
C ASN A 143 -2.56 -3.89 -3.66
N ASN A 144 -2.99 -2.79 -3.03
CA ASN A 144 -2.81 -2.56 -1.60
C ASN A 144 -3.57 -3.59 -0.75
N LEU A 145 -4.83 -3.87 -1.08
CA LEU A 145 -5.62 -4.86 -0.37
C LEU A 145 -5.00 -6.27 -0.48
N LEU A 146 -4.57 -6.67 -1.69
CA LEU A 146 -3.94 -7.97 -1.94
C LEU A 146 -2.58 -8.09 -1.25
N LEU A 147 -1.76 -7.03 -1.25
CA LEU A 147 -0.50 -7.01 -0.52
C LEU A 147 -0.73 -7.14 0.99
N ASN A 148 -1.72 -6.42 1.52
CA ASN A 148 -2.08 -6.49 2.94
C ASN A 148 -2.55 -7.90 3.33
N ALA A 149 -3.38 -8.52 2.50
CA ALA A 149 -3.85 -9.90 2.64
C ALA A 149 -2.67 -10.90 2.65
N LEU A 150 -1.78 -10.81 1.66
CA LEU A 150 -0.57 -11.63 1.58
C LEU A 150 0.27 -11.55 2.86
N GLN A 151 0.55 -10.32 3.29
CA GLN A 151 1.38 -10.07 4.48
C GLN A 151 0.67 -10.40 5.80
N ALA A 152 -0.64 -10.62 5.82
CA ALA A 152 -1.38 -11.02 7.01
C ALA A 152 -1.26 -12.53 7.29
N ILE A 153 -0.83 -13.30 6.29
CA ILE A 153 -0.68 -14.76 6.34
C ILE A 153 0.71 -15.12 6.91
N PRO A 154 0.78 -15.92 7.99
CA PRO A 154 2.05 -16.42 8.52
C PRO A 154 2.80 -17.33 7.54
N GLU A 155 4.13 -17.32 7.55
CA GLU A 155 4.97 -18.12 6.64
C GLU A 155 4.74 -19.63 6.78
N GLU A 156 4.41 -20.09 7.98
CA GLU A 156 4.12 -21.49 8.31
C GLU A 156 2.70 -21.96 7.90
N ARG A 157 1.88 -21.08 7.31
CA ARG A 157 0.51 -21.40 6.87
C ARG A 157 0.42 -21.46 5.36
N GLU A 158 -0.29 -22.47 4.84
CA GLU A 158 -0.74 -22.43 3.45
C GLU A 158 -1.72 -21.28 3.26
N GLY A 159 -1.26 -20.25 2.54
CA GLY A 159 -2.02 -19.03 2.38
C GLY A 159 -3.14 -19.17 1.37
N LEU A 160 -4.26 -18.54 1.67
CA LEU A 160 -5.40 -18.42 0.78
C LEU A 160 -5.88 -16.97 0.80
N VAL A 161 -5.95 -16.37 -0.39
CA VAL A 161 -6.55 -15.06 -0.61
C VAL A 161 -7.62 -15.20 -1.70
N GLU A 162 -8.85 -14.91 -1.33
CA GLU A 162 -10.03 -15.07 -2.18
C GLU A 162 -10.63 -13.69 -2.50
N VAL A 163 -10.84 -13.43 -3.79
CA VAL A 163 -11.50 -12.23 -4.25
C VAL A 163 -12.86 -12.58 -4.84
N HIS A 164 -13.93 -12.08 -4.25
CA HIS A 164 -15.29 -12.30 -4.75
C HIS A 164 -15.90 -10.98 -5.20
N GLY A 165 -16.58 -10.99 -6.33
CA GLY A 165 -17.30 -9.83 -6.85
C GLY A 165 -18.75 -10.16 -7.13
N ARG A 166 -19.65 -9.25 -6.75
CA ARG A 166 -21.09 -9.35 -7.04
C ARG A 166 -21.71 -7.97 -7.22
N VAL A 167 -22.85 -7.93 -7.88
CA VAL A 167 -23.73 -6.76 -7.85
C VAL A 167 -24.70 -6.91 -6.68
N GLN A 168 -24.76 -5.91 -5.81
CA GLN A 168 -25.69 -5.86 -4.68
C GLN A 168 -26.35 -4.49 -4.65
N GLU A 169 -27.68 -4.46 -4.73
CA GLU A 169 -28.47 -3.21 -4.73
C GLU A 169 -28.02 -2.19 -5.80
N GLY A 170 -27.67 -2.67 -7.00
CA GLY A 170 -27.19 -1.82 -8.10
C GLY A 170 -25.78 -1.28 -7.90
N ARG A 171 -25.03 -1.77 -6.91
CA ARG A 171 -23.63 -1.41 -6.66
C ARG A 171 -22.71 -2.61 -6.89
N ALA A 172 -21.56 -2.38 -7.52
CA ALA A 172 -20.50 -3.38 -7.57
C ALA A 172 -19.87 -3.52 -6.18
N VAL A 173 -19.81 -4.74 -5.66
CA VAL A 173 -19.19 -5.07 -4.38
C VAL A 173 -18.10 -6.10 -4.64
N VAL A 174 -16.87 -5.78 -4.22
CA VAL A 174 -15.72 -6.68 -4.28
C VAL A 174 -15.19 -6.88 -2.87
N SER A 175 -15.02 -8.12 -2.45
CA SER A 175 -14.42 -8.50 -1.17
C SER A 175 -13.11 -9.22 -1.40
N VAL A 176 -12.06 -8.83 -0.67
CA VAL A 176 -10.79 -9.55 -0.56
C VAL A 176 -10.78 -10.21 0.81
N THR A 177 -10.64 -11.52 0.86
CA THR A 177 -10.63 -12.31 2.09
C THR A 177 -9.33 -13.10 2.17
N ASP A 178 -8.66 -13.06 3.31
CA ASP A 178 -7.47 -13.85 3.60
C ASP A 178 -7.68 -14.78 4.78
N ASN A 179 -6.90 -15.86 4.83
CA ASN A 179 -6.84 -16.77 5.98
C ASN A 179 -5.70 -16.43 6.94
N GLY A 180 -5.35 -15.15 7.09
CA GLY A 180 -4.24 -14.68 7.90
C GLY A 180 -4.52 -14.64 9.41
N THR A 181 -3.79 -13.77 10.09
CA THR A 181 -3.86 -13.56 11.55
C THR A 181 -5.08 -12.73 11.99
N GLY A 182 -5.75 -12.08 11.05
CA GLY A 182 -6.91 -11.23 11.31
C GLY A 182 -6.55 -9.92 12.03
N ILE A 183 -7.58 -9.17 12.43
CA ILE A 183 -7.44 -7.86 13.08
C ILE A 183 -8.11 -7.93 14.46
N SER A 184 -7.37 -7.53 15.50
CA SER A 184 -7.90 -7.50 16.87
C SER A 184 -9.04 -6.49 17.00
N GLU A 185 -9.97 -6.71 17.94
CA GLU A 185 -11.13 -5.82 18.13
C GLU A 185 -10.72 -4.38 18.47
N ALA A 186 -9.64 -4.22 19.25
CA ALA A 186 -9.09 -2.92 19.63
C ALA A 186 -8.47 -2.15 18.44
N ASP A 187 -8.09 -2.85 17.37
CA ASP A 187 -7.40 -2.27 16.24
C ASP A 187 -8.32 -1.94 15.06
N ARG A 188 -9.54 -2.50 15.02
CA ARG A 188 -10.50 -2.35 13.92
C ARG A 188 -10.81 -0.90 13.54
N GLU A 189 -10.95 -0.01 14.51
CA GLU A 189 -11.23 1.42 14.25
C GLU A 189 -9.98 2.21 13.86
N ARG A 190 -8.80 1.62 14.05
CA ARG A 190 -7.52 2.27 13.85
C ARG A 190 -6.88 1.90 12.52
N ILE A 191 -7.28 0.80 11.89
CA ILE A 191 -6.67 0.29 10.63
C ILE A 191 -6.75 1.28 9.45
N PHE A 192 -7.72 2.18 9.45
CA PHE A 192 -7.87 3.22 8.42
C PHE A 192 -7.17 4.54 8.81
N ARG A 193 -6.61 4.63 10.02
CA ARG A 193 -5.86 5.82 10.43
C ARG A 193 -4.46 5.78 9.79
N PRO A 194 -3.98 6.90 9.24
CA PRO A 194 -2.59 7.00 8.83
C PRO A 194 -1.66 6.59 9.96
N ASN A 195 -0.57 5.89 9.63
CA ASN A 195 0.48 5.43 10.54
C ASN A 195 0.09 4.30 11.49
N PHE A 196 -1.10 3.71 11.32
CA PHE A 196 -1.47 2.53 12.08
C PHE A 196 -0.96 1.27 11.37
N THR A 197 -0.06 0.56 12.03
CA THR A 197 0.46 -0.74 11.60
C THR A 197 0.59 -1.64 12.82
N THR A 198 0.23 -2.91 12.67
CA THR A 198 0.53 -3.97 13.65
C THR A 198 1.80 -4.73 13.29
N LYS A 199 2.42 -4.40 12.15
CA LYS A 199 3.63 -5.06 11.61
C LYS A 199 4.87 -4.23 11.91
N GLY A 200 5.96 -4.89 12.35
CA GLY A 200 7.23 -4.22 12.67
C GLY A 200 7.96 -3.56 11.50
N SER A 201 7.60 -3.90 10.25
CA SER A 201 8.14 -3.32 9.01
C SER A 201 7.09 -2.61 8.14
N GLY A 202 5.83 -2.55 8.58
CA GLY A 202 4.76 -1.90 7.83
C GLY A 202 4.78 -0.39 8.02
N THR A 203 4.58 0.37 6.95
CA THR A 203 4.55 1.85 7.01
C THR A 203 3.27 2.39 7.65
N GLY A 204 2.21 1.58 7.73
CA GLY A 204 0.90 1.97 8.26
C GLY A 204 0.13 2.93 7.37
N LEU A 205 0.54 3.07 6.10
CA LEU A 205 -0.08 3.99 5.14
C LEU A 205 -1.04 3.27 4.18
N GLY A 206 -0.87 1.96 3.96
CA GLY A 206 -1.60 1.20 2.94
C GLY A 206 -3.13 1.30 3.02
N LEU A 207 -3.72 0.99 4.19
CA LEU A 207 -5.19 1.02 4.38
C LEU A 207 -5.76 2.43 4.56
N ALA A 208 -4.96 3.40 4.98
CA ALA A 208 -5.38 4.80 5.05
C ALA A 208 -5.53 5.45 3.65
N MET A 209 -5.01 4.78 2.61
CA MET A 209 -5.04 5.22 1.21
C MET A 209 -6.05 4.45 0.35
N VAL A 210 -6.77 3.47 0.91
CA VAL A 210 -7.81 2.69 0.22
C VAL A 210 -9.15 3.40 0.29
#